data_AF-A0A7Y4QD76-F1
#
_entry.id   AF-A0A7Y4QD76-F1
#
_cell.length_a   1.000
_cell.length_b   1.000
_cell.length_c   1.000
_cell.angle_alpha   90.00
_cell.angle_beta   90.00
_cell.angle_gamma   90.00
#
_symmetry.space_group_name_H-M   'P 1'
#
loop_
_entity.id
_entity.type
_entity.pdbx_description
1 polymer ?
#
loop_
_entity_poly.entity_id
_entity_poly.type
_entity_poly.pdbx_seq_one_letter_code
_entity_poly.pdbx_strand_id
1 'polypeptide(L)' 'MAGAGAMDTPLMKQYNAIKVKYPGALLLFRVGDFYETFGEDAIK' A
#
# COMPACT_ATOMS: atom_id res chain seq x y z
N MET A 1 0.61 -21.33 1.54
CA MET A 1 0.05 -20.98 0.22
C MET A 1 -0.28 -19.49 0.23
N ALA A 2 0.69 -18.61 -0.06
CA ALA A 2 0.49 -17.16 -0.07
C ALA A 2 0.92 -16.64 -1.44
N GLY A 3 -0.03 -16.52 -2.36
CA GLY A 3 0.21 -16.05 -3.71
C GLY A 3 -1.12 -15.73 -4.37
N ALA A 4 -1.24 -14.54 -4.95
CA ALA A 4 -2.39 -13.98 -5.68
C ALA A 4 -3.54 -13.32 -4.88
N GLY A 5 -3.39 -13.01 -3.59
CA GLY A 5 -4.46 -12.36 -2.81
C GLY A 5 -4.29 -10.87 -2.48
N ALA A 6 -3.05 -10.37 -2.33
CA ALA A 6 -2.83 -9.06 -1.69
C ALA A 6 -3.21 -7.86 -2.59
N MET A 7 -2.82 -7.89 -3.87
CA MET A 7 -3.00 -6.79 -4.82
C MET A 7 -4.47 -6.47 -5.16
N ASP A 8 -5.36 -7.46 -5.03
CA ASP A 8 -6.78 -7.30 -5.34
C ASP A 8 -7.67 -7.00 -4.14
N THR A 9 -7.09 -6.90 -2.94
CA THR A 9 -7.85 -6.49 -1.75
C THR A 9 -8.40 -5.07 -1.92
N PRO A 10 -9.59 -4.76 -1.36
CA PRO A 10 -10.12 -3.40 -1.33
C PRO A 10 -9.11 -2.37 -0.78
N LEU A 11 -8.29 -2.80 0.20
CA LEU A 11 -7.24 -1.97 0.80
C LEU A 11 -6.14 -1.60 -0.19
N MET A 12 -5.59 -2.58 -0.92
CA MET A 12 -4.52 -2.29 -1.90
C MET A 12 -5.02 -1.47 -3.10
N LYS A 13 -6.30 -1.60 -3.48
CA LYS A 13 -6.92 -0.74 -4.50
C LYS A 13 -6.97 0.72 -4.05
N GLN A 14 -7.33 0.98 -2.79
CA GLN A 14 -7.32 2.32 -2.21
C GLN A 14 -5.89 2.89 -2.09
N TYR A 15 -4.93 2.08 -1.64
CA TYR A 15 -3.53 2.46 -1.56
C TYR A 15 -2.98 2.90 -2.93
N ASN A 16 -3.15 2.06 -3.95
CA ASN A 16 -2.64 2.32 -5.30
C ASN A 16 -3.29 3.57 -5.93
N ALA A 17 -4.60 3.78 -5.73
CA ALA A 17 -5.30 4.96 -6.24
C ALA A 17 -4.77 6.29 -5.67
N ILE A 18 -4.28 6.27 -4.42
CA ILE A 18 -3.66 7.44 -3.77
C ILE A 18 -2.21 7.58 -4.22
N LYS A 19 -1.44 6.48 -4.27
CA LYS A 19 -0.02 6.48 -4.67
C LYS A 19 0.20 7.01 -6.09
N VAL A 20 -0.70 6.70 -7.04
CA VAL A 20 -0.63 7.23 -8.41
C VAL A 20 -0.71 8.76 -8.47
N LYS A 21 -1.40 9.40 -7.52
CA LYS A 21 -1.47 10.87 -7.43
C LYS A 21 -0.17 11.49 -6.92
N TYR A 22 0.68 10.69 -6.25
CA TYR A 22 1.93 11.14 -5.62
C TYR A 22 3.09 10.15 -5.89
N PRO A 23 3.52 9.99 -7.17
CA PRO A 23 4.41 8.91 -7.61
C PRO A 23 5.85 8.96 -7.04
N GLY A 24 6.22 10.00 -6.28
CA GLY A 24 7.54 10.11 -5.63
C GLY A 24 7.49 10.30 -4.11
N ALA A 25 6.29 10.27 -3.51
CA ALA A 25 6.13 10.46 -2.07
C ALA A 25 6.04 9.12 -1.34
N LEU A 26 6.57 9.02 -0.12
CA LEU A 26 6.34 7.87 0.75
C LEU A 26 4.90 7.93 1.27
N LEU A 27 4.09 6.90 0.97
CA LEU A 27 2.69 6.86 1.37
C LEU A 27 2.54 6.06 2.67
N LEU A 28 2.38 6.78 3.77
CA LEU A 28 2.06 6.21 5.08
C LEU A 28 0.56 5.96 5.19
N PHE A 29 0.14 4.70 5.09
CA PHE A 29 -1.26 4.33 5.16
C PHE A 29 -1.64 3.95 6.59
N ARG A 30 -2.62 4.64 7.18
CA ARG A 30 -3.04 4.36 8.56
C ARG A 30 -3.88 3.09 8.62
N VAL A 31 -3.40 2.10 9.35
CA VAL A 31 -4.13 0.87 9.65
C VAL A 31 -4.21 0.72 11.18
N GLY A 32 -5.35 1.13 11.73
CA GLY A 32 -5.54 1.19 13.18
C GLY A 32 -4.63 2.23 13.85
N ASP A 33 -3.75 1.76 14.74
CA ASP A 33 -2.83 2.59 15.51
C ASP A 33 -1.46 2.77 14.84
N PHE A 34 -1.22 2.07 13.72
CA PHE A 34 0.04 2.12 12.99
C PHE A 34 -0.11 2.78 11.63
N TYR A 35 1.02 3.28 11.13
CA TYR A 35 1.19 3.67 9.74
C TYR A 35 2.03 2.61 9.04
N GLU A 36 1.47 2.05 7.98
CA GLU A 36 2.10 1.01 7.17
C GLU A 36 2.37 1.51 5.75
N THR A 37 3.47 1.04 5.19
CA THR A 37 3.83 1.19 3.78
C THR A 37 3.75 -0.18 3.11
N PHE A 38 3.46 -0.22 1.81
CA PHE A 38 3.29 -1.49 1.09
C PHE A 38 4.13 -1.53 -0.20
N GLY A 39 4.47 -2.74 -0.64
CA GLY A 39 5.21 -2.95 -1.89
C GLY A 39 6.65 -2.45 -1.82
N GLU A 40 7.13 -1.79 -2.88
CA GLU A 40 8.51 -1.30 -2.97
C GLU A 40 8.85 -0.24 -1.92
N ASP A 41 7.85 0.55 -1.48
CA ASP A 41 8.02 1.54 -0.41
C ASP A 41 8.36 0.90 0.95
N ALA A 42 8.08 -0.39 1.13
CA ALA A 42 8.30 -1.12 2.37
C ALA A 42 9.57 -1.98 2.37
N ILE A 43 10.21 -2.18 1.21
CA ILE A 43 11.38 -3.04 1.05
C ILE A 43 12.69 -2.24 1.17
N LYS A 44 12.62 -0.93 0.93
CA LYS A 44 13.78 -0.03 0.91
C LYS A 44 14.05 0.57 2.28
#